data_AF-A0A925YA53-F1
#
_entry.id   AF-A0A925YA53-F1
#
_cell.length_a   1.000
_cell.length_b   1.000
_cell.length_c   1.000
_cell.angle_alpha   90.00
_cell.angle_beta   90.00
_cell.angle_gamma   90.00
#
_symmetry.space_group_name_H-M   'P 1'
#
loop_
_entity.id
_entity.type
_entity.pdbx_description
1 polymer ?
#
loop_
_entity_poly.entity_id
_entity_poly.type
_entity_poly.pdbx_seq_one_letter_code
_entity_poly.pdbx_strand_id
1 'polypeptide(L)'
;IRLAPIWINNGANGSPDSITVVFGSGSFGSFSDTALAASVQSATDSIVTTAGMSAAFRAGEFALLLDTSGLPAGPPVGDRGCTLFQVTGISAGADTLQHASTSAWNPPGNVAGLVPYDYVGGAGAKAGVRNFGTLSWVRFSIDATGASPRLMMSRLDGVGGPTTPQVLADGIEDLQIAYACDLTPVAPDGPDGVMSEGNDAAGKVADEWTYNVAGDVPPSACVRPQAVRITIIARTTEGDDNLAGATINLKPAAEDGAPGVKDNFRHRVLTTVVAPRNR
;
A
#
# COMPACT_ATOMS: atom_id res chain seq x y z
N ILE A 1 3.77 0.08 13.93
CA ILE A 1 2.89 -0.28 12.79
C ILE A 1 3.67 0.00 11.52
N ARG A 2 4.03 -1.05 10.77
CA ARG A 2 4.55 -0.88 9.41
C ARG A 2 3.33 -0.49 8.58
N LEU A 3 3.31 0.73 8.03
CA LEU A 3 2.32 1.06 7.02
C LEU A 3 2.51 0.04 5.90
N ALA A 4 1.55 -0.86 5.71
CA ALA A 4 1.42 -1.58 4.46
C ALA A 4 0.57 -0.65 3.58
N PRO A 5 1.16 0.26 2.78
CA PRO A 5 0.39 1.23 2.01
C PRO A 5 -0.53 0.56 0.98
N ILE A 6 -0.47 -0.77 0.85
CA ILE A 6 -1.22 -1.58 -0.06
C ILE A 6 -1.68 -2.83 0.71
N TRP A 7 -2.98 -3.15 0.61
CA TRP A 7 -3.54 -4.44 1.01
C TRP A 7 -4.20 -5.07 -0.20
N ILE A 8 -3.81 -6.30 -0.50
CA ILE A 8 -4.40 -7.12 -1.55
C ILE A 8 -5.26 -8.16 -0.87
N ASN A 9 -6.53 -8.21 -1.24
CA ASN A 9 -7.44 -9.27 -0.85
C ASN A 9 -7.69 -10.14 -2.08
N ASN A 10 -7.00 -11.28 -2.11
CA ASN A 10 -7.13 -12.26 -3.18
C ASN A 10 -8.54 -12.87 -3.18
N GLY A 11 -9.18 -12.87 -4.34
CA GLY A 11 -10.48 -13.47 -4.57
C GLY A 11 -10.43 -14.99 -4.51
N ALA A 12 -11.22 -15.58 -3.61
CA ALA A 12 -11.27 -17.03 -3.45
C ALA A 12 -11.60 -17.75 -4.78
N ASN A 13 -10.83 -18.80 -5.08
CA ASN A 13 -11.00 -19.65 -6.27
C ASN A 13 -10.94 -18.88 -7.61
N GLY A 14 -10.08 -17.87 -7.72
CA GLY A 14 -9.92 -17.06 -8.94
C GLY A 14 -11.09 -16.10 -9.17
N SER A 15 -11.77 -15.69 -8.09
CA SER A 15 -12.71 -14.57 -8.13
C SER A 15 -11.93 -13.25 -8.27
N PRO A 16 -12.59 -12.14 -8.65
CA PRO A 16 -11.91 -10.85 -8.70
C PRO A 16 -11.31 -10.44 -7.35
N ASP A 17 -10.10 -9.93 -7.41
CA ASP A 17 -9.37 -9.35 -6.29
C ASP A 17 -9.92 -7.98 -5.92
N SER A 18 -9.47 -7.50 -4.77
CA SER A 18 -9.53 -6.08 -4.45
C SER A 18 -8.21 -5.59 -3.89
N ILE A 19 -7.91 -4.32 -4.17
CA ILE A 19 -6.73 -3.63 -3.64
C ILE A 19 -7.15 -2.40 -2.89
N THR A 20 -6.64 -2.28 -1.66
CA THR A 20 -6.76 -1.07 -0.85
C THR A 20 -5.41 -0.38 -0.85
N VAL A 21 -5.39 0.90 -1.24
CA VAL A 21 -4.21 1.75 -1.25
C VAL A 21 -4.38 2.84 -0.21
N VAL A 22 -3.36 3.05 0.61
CA VAL A 22 -3.28 4.14 1.58
C VAL A 22 -2.21 5.13 1.16
N PHE A 23 -2.60 6.40 1.10
CA PHE A 23 -1.71 7.49 0.75
C PHE A 23 -2.00 8.73 1.60
N GLY A 24 -0.97 9.56 1.77
CA GLY A 24 -1.11 10.86 2.40
C GLY A 24 -1.82 11.84 1.48
N SER A 25 -2.87 12.48 1.97
CA SER A 25 -3.51 13.64 1.35
C SER A 25 -3.21 14.87 2.19
N GLY A 26 -2.20 15.63 1.78
CA GLY A 26 -1.80 16.86 2.46
C GLY A 26 -2.77 18.01 2.21
N SER A 27 -3.07 18.75 3.28
CA SER A 27 -3.75 20.05 3.23
C SER A 27 -2.76 21.14 2.77
N PHE A 28 -2.43 21.18 1.47
CA PHE A 28 -1.56 22.18 0.81
C PHE A 28 -0.07 22.25 1.25
N GLY A 29 0.83 22.26 0.26
CA GLY A 29 1.89 23.27 0.19
C GLY A 29 3.28 23.01 0.77
N SER A 30 3.50 22.05 1.68
CA SER A 30 4.89 21.68 1.99
C SER A 30 5.04 20.24 2.46
N PHE A 31 5.61 19.38 1.59
CA PHE A 31 6.33 18.19 2.03
C PHE A 31 7.71 18.61 2.58
N SER A 32 7.74 19.65 3.41
CA SER A 32 8.99 20.16 3.96
C SER A 32 9.39 19.28 5.12
N ASP A 33 10.48 18.53 4.93
CA ASP A 33 11.15 17.85 6.04
C ASP A 33 11.65 18.95 6.98
N THR A 34 11.22 18.91 8.24
CA THR A 34 11.77 19.76 9.29
C THR A 34 12.70 18.96 10.17
N ALA A 35 13.78 19.56 10.66
CA ALA A 35 14.63 18.90 11.63
C ALA A 35 13.89 18.75 12.97
N LEU A 36 14.11 17.62 13.63
CA LEU A 36 13.73 17.44 15.03
C LEU A 36 14.57 18.36 15.92
N ALA A 37 13.92 19.13 16.80
CA ALA A 37 14.60 19.97 17.79
C ALA A 37 15.01 19.19 19.05
N ALA A 38 14.37 18.04 19.31
CA ALA A 38 14.70 17.13 20.39
C ALA A 38 14.67 15.68 19.88
N SER A 39 15.44 14.80 20.51
CA SER A 39 15.46 13.39 20.12
C SER A 39 14.18 12.66 20.52
N VAL A 40 13.80 11.67 19.71
CA VAL A 40 12.69 10.74 20.00
C VAL A 40 13.28 9.32 20.07
N GLN A 41 13.24 8.72 21.26
CA GLN A 41 13.78 7.39 21.58
C GLN A 41 12.67 6.41 21.98
N SER A 42 11.51 6.93 22.37
CA SER A 42 10.36 6.14 22.81
C SER A 42 9.07 6.64 22.17
N ALA A 43 8.05 5.77 22.14
CA ALA A 43 6.74 6.12 21.60
C ALA A 43 5.99 7.18 22.44
N THR A 44 6.48 7.54 23.61
CA THR A 44 5.88 8.55 24.50
C THR A 44 6.63 9.87 24.50
N ASP A 45 7.76 9.96 23.81
CA ASP A 45 8.56 11.18 23.78
C ASP A 45 7.84 12.26 22.97
N SER A 46 8.06 13.53 23.35
CA SER A 46 7.49 14.65 22.62
C SER A 46 8.14 14.79 21.25
N ILE A 47 7.32 14.99 20.20
CA ILE A 47 7.82 15.30 18.87
C ILE A 47 7.99 16.81 18.77
N VAL A 48 9.21 17.30 18.97
CA VAL A 48 9.53 18.73 18.95
C VAL A 48 10.18 19.08 17.61
N THR A 49 9.56 19.98 16.86
CA THR A 49 10.09 20.50 15.59
C THR A 49 10.99 21.72 15.83
N THR A 50 11.79 22.09 14.84
CA THR A 50 12.54 23.36 14.87
C THR A 50 11.58 24.55 15.00
N ALA A 51 12.03 25.63 15.63
CA ALA A 51 11.18 26.78 15.94
C ALA A 51 10.39 27.32 14.73
N GLY A 52 9.07 27.49 14.90
CA GLY A 52 8.12 27.94 13.88
C GLY A 52 7.66 26.87 12.90
N MET A 53 8.25 25.66 12.93
CA MET A 53 7.95 24.62 11.94
C MET A 53 6.73 23.77 12.30
N SER A 54 6.24 23.81 13.55
CA SER A 54 5.01 23.11 13.92
C SER A 54 3.78 23.68 13.21
N ALA A 55 3.87 24.92 12.69
CA ALA A 55 2.83 25.54 11.88
C ALA A 55 2.55 24.81 10.54
N ALA A 56 3.45 23.92 10.12
CA ALA A 56 3.26 23.09 8.93
C ALA A 56 2.31 21.90 9.15
N PHE A 57 1.88 21.64 10.40
CA PHE A 57 1.04 20.48 10.76
C PHE A 57 -0.36 20.94 11.21
N ARG A 58 -1.32 20.01 11.22
CA ARG A 58 -2.66 20.19 11.83
C ARG A 58 -3.04 18.98 12.68
N ALA A 59 -3.92 19.19 13.66
CA ALA A 59 -4.53 18.08 14.38
C ALA A 59 -5.34 17.20 13.40
N GLY A 60 -5.21 15.89 13.51
CA GLY A 60 -5.77 14.89 12.62
C GLY A 60 -4.83 14.43 11.50
N GLU A 61 -3.77 15.20 11.20
CA GLU A 61 -2.72 14.82 10.24
C GLU A 61 -1.71 13.84 10.84
N PHE A 62 -0.83 13.31 10.02
CA PHE A 62 0.19 12.35 10.40
C PHE A 62 1.60 12.93 10.24
N ALA A 63 2.43 12.70 11.24
CA ALA A 63 3.84 13.03 11.23
C ALA A 63 4.65 11.75 11.05
N LEU A 64 5.56 11.76 10.06
CA LEU A 64 6.49 10.67 9.82
C LEU A 64 7.87 11.09 10.30
N LEU A 65 8.39 10.38 11.31
CA LEU A 65 9.78 10.51 11.75
C LEU A 65 10.68 9.73 10.80
N LEU A 66 11.75 10.39 10.35
CA LEU A 66 12.69 9.89 9.37
C LEU A 66 14.11 10.06 9.90
N ASP A 67 14.94 9.01 9.82
CA ASP A 67 16.39 9.20 9.89
C ASP A 67 16.90 9.62 8.50
N THR A 68 17.50 10.81 8.44
CA THR A 68 18.10 11.38 7.24
C THR A 68 19.60 11.12 7.17
N SER A 69 20.19 10.45 8.16
CA SER A 69 21.56 9.97 8.09
C SER A 69 21.72 9.02 6.89
N GLY A 70 22.80 9.20 6.12
CA GLY A 70 23.03 8.44 4.89
C GLY A 70 23.20 6.93 5.10
N LEU A 71 23.25 6.45 6.34
CA LEU A 71 23.51 5.06 6.72
C LEU A 71 22.28 4.49 7.44
N PRO A 72 21.74 3.32 7.05
CA PRO A 72 20.61 2.70 7.74
C PRO A 72 20.98 2.33 9.19
N ALA A 73 20.15 2.73 10.16
CA ALA A 73 20.44 2.59 11.59
C ALA A 73 19.50 1.63 12.36
N GLY A 74 18.45 1.10 11.72
CA GLY A 74 17.43 0.28 12.39
C GLY A 74 17.64 -1.23 12.25
N PRO A 75 17.10 -2.05 13.17
CA PRO A 75 16.89 -3.49 12.96
C PRO A 75 15.60 -3.75 12.13
N PRO A 76 15.66 -4.58 11.06
CA PRO A 76 16.82 -5.30 10.56
C PRO A 76 17.86 -4.36 9.94
N VAL A 77 19.15 -4.65 10.19
CA VAL A 77 20.30 -3.86 9.70
C VAL A 77 20.12 -3.57 8.21
N GLY A 78 20.09 -2.30 7.83
CA GLY A 78 19.74 -1.89 6.46
C GLY A 78 18.39 -1.16 6.36
N ASP A 79 17.56 -1.20 7.40
CA ASP A 79 16.34 -0.41 7.46
C ASP A 79 16.64 1.02 7.93
N ARG A 80 16.25 2.01 7.14
CA ARG A 80 16.24 3.40 7.60
C ARG A 80 15.15 3.61 8.62
N GLY A 81 14.14 2.73 8.65
CA GLY A 81 12.88 2.78 9.39
C GLY A 81 12.18 4.12 9.31
N CYS A 82 10.89 4.13 9.58
CA CYS A 82 10.15 5.37 9.76
C CYS A 82 9.12 5.10 10.86
N THR A 83 8.84 6.10 11.68
CA THR A 83 7.80 5.99 12.70
C THR A 83 6.71 6.99 12.40
N LEU A 84 5.48 6.50 12.25
CA LEU A 84 4.32 7.32 11.99
C LEU A 84 3.54 7.56 13.27
N PHE A 85 3.19 8.82 13.53
CA PHE A 85 2.28 9.22 14.60
C PHE A 85 1.14 10.04 14.01
N GLN A 86 -0.06 9.92 14.60
CA GLN A 86 -1.13 10.88 14.33
C GLN A 86 -0.96 12.09 15.25
N VAL A 87 -0.94 13.28 14.67
CA VAL A 87 -0.95 14.55 15.39
C VAL A 87 -2.34 14.75 16.00
N THR A 88 -2.45 14.76 17.32
CA THR A 88 -3.71 15.02 18.04
C THR A 88 -3.88 16.50 18.42
N GLY A 89 -2.81 17.28 18.33
CA GLY A 89 -2.80 18.69 18.71
C GLY A 89 -1.43 19.33 18.47
N ILE A 90 -1.35 20.66 18.58
CA ILE A 90 -0.11 21.41 18.36
C ILE A 90 0.06 22.41 19.50
N SER A 91 1.21 22.36 20.16
CA SER A 91 1.63 23.38 21.13
C SER A 91 2.55 24.37 20.43
N ALA A 92 1.97 25.41 19.82
CA ALA A 92 2.72 26.35 18.97
C ALA A 92 3.82 27.12 19.71
N GLY A 93 3.66 27.42 21.00
CA GLY A 93 4.69 28.10 21.80
C GLY A 93 5.89 27.22 22.17
N ALA A 94 5.76 25.90 21.99
CA ALA A 94 6.80 24.91 22.28
C ALA A 94 7.20 24.11 21.02
N ASP A 95 6.70 24.49 19.85
CA ASP A 95 6.89 23.80 18.56
C ASP A 95 6.72 22.28 18.64
N THR A 96 5.77 21.84 19.47
CA THR A 96 5.57 20.43 19.80
C THR A 96 4.32 19.89 19.12
N LEU A 97 4.46 18.77 18.42
CA LEU A 97 3.36 17.98 17.89
C LEU A 97 2.89 17.01 19.00
N GLN A 98 1.65 17.16 19.43
CA GLN A 98 1.03 16.26 20.39
C GLN A 98 0.55 15.00 19.66
N HIS A 99 0.75 13.83 20.24
CA HIS A 99 0.33 12.54 19.70
C HIS A 99 -0.32 11.66 20.78
N ALA A 100 -1.35 12.20 21.42
CA ALA A 100 -2.02 11.53 22.53
C ALA A 100 -2.58 10.15 22.14
N SER A 101 -2.63 9.25 23.12
CA SER A 101 -3.15 7.87 22.98
C SER A 101 -4.66 7.77 22.81
N THR A 102 -5.37 8.90 22.75
CA THR A 102 -6.77 8.95 22.34
C THR A 102 -6.94 8.66 20.85
N SER A 103 -5.87 8.80 20.07
CA SER A 103 -5.80 8.29 18.71
C SER A 103 -5.54 6.79 18.70
N ALA A 104 -6.25 6.04 17.85
CA ALA A 104 -5.98 4.63 17.60
C ALA A 104 -4.61 4.37 16.94
N TRP A 105 -3.96 5.41 16.40
CA TRP A 105 -2.66 5.34 15.74
C TRP A 105 -1.49 5.55 16.70
N ASN A 106 -1.75 6.16 17.86
CA ASN A 106 -0.73 6.44 18.86
C ASN A 106 -0.89 5.45 20.01
N PRO A 107 0.18 4.79 20.47
CA PRO A 107 0.04 3.81 21.54
C PRO A 107 -0.28 4.48 22.89
N PRO A 108 -0.92 3.76 23.83
CA PRO A 108 -1.18 4.23 25.20
C PRO A 108 0.06 4.33 26.08
N GLY A 109 1.23 3.93 25.58
CA GLY A 109 2.48 3.95 26.29
C GLY A 109 3.62 3.54 25.38
N ASN A 110 4.78 3.26 25.96
CA ASN A 110 5.93 2.83 25.18
C ASN A 110 5.73 1.41 24.65
N VAL A 111 5.52 1.26 23.35
CA VAL A 111 5.39 -0.04 22.68
C VAL A 111 6.74 -0.44 22.10
N ALA A 112 7.24 -1.60 22.53
CA ALA A 112 8.50 -2.14 22.06
C ALA A 112 8.53 -2.23 20.53
N GLY A 113 9.54 -1.63 19.91
CA GLY A 113 9.74 -1.64 18.46
C GLY A 113 8.84 -0.70 17.66
N LEU A 114 8.00 0.14 18.31
CA LEU A 114 7.28 1.18 17.56
C LEU A 114 8.23 2.29 17.08
N VAL A 115 9.10 2.76 17.97
CA VAL A 115 10.27 3.59 17.67
C VAL A 115 11.46 2.62 17.62
N PRO A 116 11.87 2.16 16.42
CA PRO A 116 12.83 1.06 16.30
C PRO A 116 14.29 1.48 16.56
N TYR A 117 14.57 2.78 16.61
CA TYR A 117 15.89 3.38 16.89
C TYR A 117 15.71 4.83 17.35
N ASP A 118 16.80 5.45 17.78
CA ASP A 118 16.83 6.84 18.24
C ASP A 118 16.77 7.82 17.06
N TYR A 119 15.69 8.59 16.96
CA TYR A 119 15.62 9.74 16.06
C TYR A 119 16.36 10.93 16.68
N VAL A 120 17.62 11.13 16.31
CA VAL A 120 18.48 12.16 16.92
C VAL A 120 18.14 13.57 16.40
N GLY A 121 17.57 14.40 17.27
CA GLY A 121 17.28 15.82 17.03
C GLY A 121 18.31 16.78 17.65
N GLY A 122 18.04 18.09 17.55
CA GLY A 122 18.86 19.14 18.16
C GLY A 122 20.02 19.63 17.28
N ALA A 123 21.10 20.12 17.90
CA ALA A 123 22.26 20.61 17.16
C ALA A 123 22.95 19.45 16.41
N GLY A 124 23.02 19.53 15.08
CA GLY A 124 23.52 18.43 14.25
C GLY A 124 22.51 17.30 14.04
N ALA A 125 21.21 17.60 14.12
CA ALA A 125 20.12 16.66 13.88
C ALA A 125 20.35 15.82 12.62
N LYS A 126 20.20 14.52 12.78
CA LYS A 126 20.23 13.54 11.69
C LYS A 126 18.84 12.98 11.41
N ALA A 127 17.84 13.35 12.20
CA ALA A 127 16.47 12.96 12.01
C ALA A 127 15.58 14.17 11.71
N GLY A 128 14.51 13.91 10.95
CA GLY A 128 13.52 14.89 10.57
C GLY A 128 12.11 14.40 10.79
N VAL A 129 11.17 15.34 10.70
CA VAL A 129 9.73 15.11 10.69
C VAL A 129 9.19 15.56 9.36
N ARG A 130 8.43 14.68 8.70
CA ARG A 130 7.69 14.99 7.49
C ARG A 130 6.20 15.05 7.82
N ASN A 131 5.52 16.09 7.35
CA ASN A 131 4.06 16.10 7.34
C ASN A 131 3.55 15.18 6.23
N PHE A 132 2.83 14.13 6.60
CA PHE A 132 2.22 13.16 5.68
C PHE A 132 0.76 13.49 5.37
N GLY A 133 0.21 14.57 5.93
CA GLY A 133 -1.18 14.98 5.76
C GLY A 133 -2.14 14.05 6.48
N THR A 134 -3.39 13.99 6.00
CA THR A 134 -4.33 12.94 6.44
C THR A 134 -4.08 11.66 5.66
N LEU A 135 -4.41 10.50 6.22
CA LEU A 135 -4.37 9.24 5.47
C LEU A 135 -5.69 9.01 4.74
N SER A 136 -5.62 8.95 3.41
CA SER A 136 -6.73 8.52 2.56
C SER A 136 -6.62 7.03 2.26
N TRP A 137 -7.72 6.30 2.41
CA TRP A 137 -7.80 4.86 2.17
C TRP A 137 -8.74 4.61 1.01
N VAL A 138 -8.22 4.15 -0.13
CA VAL A 138 -9.03 3.90 -1.32
C VAL A 138 -9.01 2.43 -1.67
N ARG A 139 -10.17 1.82 -1.80
CA ARG A 139 -10.34 0.44 -2.28
C ARG A 139 -10.86 0.43 -3.71
N PHE A 140 -10.22 -0.39 -4.54
CA PHE A 140 -10.67 -0.78 -5.87
C PHE A 140 -11.16 -2.22 -5.85
N SER A 141 -12.32 -2.47 -6.45
CA SER A 141 -12.96 -3.80 -6.49
C SER A 141 -13.92 -3.92 -7.66
N ILE A 142 -14.25 -5.14 -8.07
CA ILE A 142 -15.28 -5.40 -9.08
C ILE A 142 -16.65 -5.56 -8.41
N ASP A 143 -17.65 -4.86 -8.95
CA ASP A 143 -19.07 -5.12 -8.68
C ASP A 143 -19.69 -5.86 -9.86
N ALA A 144 -20.08 -7.12 -9.63
CA ALA A 144 -20.70 -7.99 -10.62
C ALA A 144 -22.23 -8.13 -10.46
N THR A 145 -22.87 -7.31 -9.62
CA THR A 145 -24.31 -7.44 -9.33
C THR A 145 -25.23 -6.84 -10.40
N GLY A 146 -24.68 -6.06 -11.33
CA GLY A 146 -25.41 -5.42 -12.42
C GLY A 146 -25.42 -6.22 -13.73
N ALA A 147 -26.08 -5.66 -14.76
CA ALA A 147 -26.10 -6.25 -16.11
C ALA A 147 -24.72 -6.28 -16.80
N SER A 148 -23.85 -5.33 -16.43
CA SER A 148 -22.44 -5.33 -16.76
C SER A 148 -21.64 -5.18 -15.48
N PRO A 149 -20.52 -5.92 -15.35
CA PRO A 149 -19.64 -5.77 -14.20
C PRO A 149 -18.88 -4.44 -14.28
N ARG A 150 -18.52 -3.90 -13.11
CA ARG A 150 -18.03 -2.53 -12.97
C ARG A 150 -16.81 -2.48 -12.06
N LEU A 151 -15.81 -1.70 -12.46
CA LEU A 151 -14.74 -1.31 -11.56
C LEU A 151 -15.23 -0.21 -10.63
N MET A 152 -15.18 -0.47 -9.34
CA MET A 152 -15.64 0.43 -8.29
C MET A 152 -14.45 1.02 -7.52
N MET A 153 -14.62 2.24 -7.04
CA MET A 153 -13.73 2.91 -6.10
C MET A 153 -14.51 3.33 -4.85
N SER A 154 -14.01 3.01 -3.67
CA SER A 154 -14.59 3.48 -2.41
C SER A 154 -13.51 4.04 -1.49
N ARG A 155 -13.82 5.11 -0.76
CA ARG A 155 -12.99 5.57 0.34
C ARG A 155 -13.38 4.84 1.60
N LEU A 156 -12.41 4.30 2.34
CA LEU A 156 -12.66 3.62 3.61
C LEU A 156 -12.52 4.56 4.82
N ASP A 157 -12.00 5.76 4.59
CA ASP A 157 -11.68 6.78 5.60
C ASP A 157 -12.74 7.88 5.72
N GLY A 158 -13.97 7.62 5.25
CA GLY A 158 -15.07 8.60 5.34
C GLY A 158 -15.50 8.87 6.78
N VAL A 159 -16.02 10.08 7.02
CA VAL A 159 -16.63 10.43 8.32
C VAL A 159 -17.84 9.51 8.55
N GLY A 160 -17.75 8.62 9.54
CA GLY A 160 -18.79 7.62 9.85
C GLY A 160 -18.61 6.26 9.15
N GLY A 161 -17.50 6.05 8.42
CA GLY A 161 -17.17 4.78 7.78
C GLY A 161 -16.91 4.89 6.27
N PRO A 162 -16.88 3.76 5.54
CA PRO A 162 -16.66 3.75 4.11
C PRO A 162 -17.68 4.61 3.35
N THR A 163 -17.22 5.38 2.37
CA THR A 163 -18.09 6.17 1.49
C THR A 163 -18.84 5.27 0.50
N THR A 164 -19.95 5.77 -0.04
CA THR A 164 -20.65 5.13 -1.15
C THR A 164 -19.66 4.85 -2.30
N PRO A 165 -19.57 3.59 -2.80
CA PRO A 165 -18.72 3.26 -3.93
C PRO A 165 -19.10 4.06 -5.18
N GLN A 166 -18.09 4.51 -5.92
CA GLN A 166 -18.20 5.21 -7.20
C GLN A 166 -17.81 4.28 -8.34
N VAL A 167 -18.58 4.31 -9.43
CA VAL A 167 -18.22 3.58 -10.66
C VAL A 167 -17.09 4.32 -11.36
N LEU A 168 -15.99 3.64 -11.65
CA LEU A 168 -14.88 4.17 -12.45
C LEU A 168 -14.99 3.77 -13.92
N ALA A 169 -15.41 2.53 -14.17
CA ALA A 169 -15.56 2.00 -15.52
C ALA A 169 -16.59 0.86 -15.54
N ASP A 170 -17.42 0.83 -16.58
CA ASP A 170 -18.30 -0.28 -16.90
C ASP A 170 -17.56 -1.31 -17.78
N GLY A 171 -18.05 -2.56 -17.75
CA GLY A 171 -17.49 -3.65 -18.54
C GLY A 171 -16.17 -4.20 -18.00
N ILE A 172 -15.75 -3.81 -16.80
CA ILE A 172 -14.60 -4.43 -16.14
C ILE A 172 -15.12 -5.63 -15.34
N GLU A 173 -14.82 -6.83 -15.82
CA GLU A 173 -15.33 -8.07 -15.23
C GLU A 173 -14.37 -8.73 -14.27
N ASP A 174 -13.08 -8.42 -14.37
CA ASP A 174 -12.06 -9.00 -13.52
C ASP A 174 -10.94 -8.01 -13.19
N LEU A 175 -10.44 -8.15 -11.96
CA LEU A 175 -9.28 -7.47 -11.42
C LEU A 175 -8.46 -8.54 -10.72
N GLN A 176 -7.23 -8.76 -11.18
CA GLN A 176 -6.31 -9.77 -10.67
C GLN A 176 -5.00 -9.07 -10.30
N ILE A 177 -4.43 -9.42 -9.15
CA ILE A 177 -3.35 -8.66 -8.53
C ILE A 177 -2.31 -9.61 -7.95
N ALA A 178 -1.19 -9.71 -8.66
CA ALA A 178 0.00 -10.37 -8.15
C ALA A 178 0.97 -9.34 -7.56
N TYR A 179 1.80 -9.76 -6.62
CA TYR A 179 2.87 -8.91 -6.08
C TYR A 179 4.18 -9.70 -5.97
N ALA A 180 5.30 -8.99 -6.08
CA ALA A 180 6.61 -9.60 -6.01
C ALA A 180 7.41 -9.11 -4.80
N CYS A 181 8.08 -10.05 -4.16
CA CYS A 181 9.05 -9.81 -3.11
C CYS A 181 10.33 -10.57 -3.45
N ASP A 182 11.42 -9.82 -3.51
CA ASP A 182 12.78 -10.34 -3.69
C ASP A 182 13.17 -11.03 -2.40
N LEU A 183 13.08 -12.35 -2.43
CA LEU A 183 13.38 -13.24 -1.31
C LEU A 183 14.45 -14.26 -1.69
N THR A 184 14.94 -14.19 -2.93
CA THR A 184 15.86 -15.15 -3.52
C THR A 184 17.19 -14.49 -3.85
N PRO A 185 18.32 -15.18 -3.63
CA PRO A 185 18.45 -16.38 -2.82
C PRO A 185 18.08 -16.17 -1.35
N VAL A 186 17.57 -17.23 -0.73
CA VAL A 186 17.33 -17.22 0.71
C VAL A 186 18.64 -16.97 1.47
N ALA A 187 18.53 -16.54 2.74
CA ALA A 187 19.70 -16.33 3.59
C ALA A 187 20.66 -17.56 3.57
N PRO A 188 21.98 -17.34 3.56
CA PRO A 188 22.67 -16.10 3.90
C PRO A 188 22.89 -15.11 2.75
N ASP A 189 22.71 -15.54 1.51
CA ASP A 189 23.04 -14.74 0.32
C ASP A 189 22.09 -13.54 0.18
N GLY A 190 20.81 -13.75 0.51
CA GLY A 190 19.81 -12.69 0.57
C GLY A 190 19.34 -12.22 -0.80
N PRO A 191 18.37 -11.28 -0.84
CA PRO A 191 17.76 -10.78 -2.07
C PRO A 191 18.78 -10.29 -3.10
N ASP A 192 18.64 -10.72 -4.36
CA ASP A 192 19.57 -10.41 -5.45
C ASP A 192 19.21 -9.17 -6.28
N GLY A 193 18.05 -8.57 -6.03
CA GLY A 193 17.53 -7.40 -6.73
C GLY A 193 16.77 -7.71 -8.01
N VAL A 194 16.57 -8.99 -8.35
CA VAL A 194 15.91 -9.44 -9.59
C VAL A 194 14.65 -10.21 -9.24
N MET A 195 13.51 -9.75 -9.75
CA MET A 195 12.26 -10.51 -9.64
C MET A 195 12.23 -11.61 -10.69
N SER A 196 12.46 -12.84 -10.25
CA SER A 196 12.31 -14.03 -11.08
C SER A 196 10.83 -14.28 -11.39
N GLU A 197 10.54 -14.68 -12.64
CA GLU A 197 9.22 -15.13 -13.09
C GLU A 197 9.39 -16.48 -13.78
N GLY A 198 8.56 -17.44 -13.40
CA GLY A 198 8.58 -18.76 -13.99
C GLY A 198 8.09 -18.79 -15.43
N ASN A 199 8.82 -19.48 -16.31
CA ASN A 199 8.42 -19.66 -17.71
C ASN A 199 7.48 -20.86 -17.93
N ASP A 200 7.28 -21.70 -16.91
CA ASP A 200 6.39 -22.86 -16.94
C ASP A 200 5.61 -22.99 -15.62
N ALA A 201 4.71 -23.96 -15.54
CA ALA A 201 3.85 -24.14 -14.37
C ALA A 201 4.63 -24.43 -13.08
N ALA A 202 5.74 -25.15 -13.16
CA ALA A 202 6.56 -25.46 -11.98
C ALA A 202 7.40 -24.25 -11.56
N GLY A 203 7.96 -23.54 -12.53
CA GLY A 203 8.72 -22.32 -12.33
C GLY A 203 7.87 -21.22 -11.71
N LYS A 204 6.60 -21.09 -12.10
CA LYS A 204 5.71 -20.04 -11.55
C LYS A 204 5.35 -20.28 -10.08
N VAL A 205 5.25 -21.54 -9.65
CA VAL A 205 5.02 -21.89 -8.24
C VAL A 205 6.26 -21.61 -7.38
N ALA A 206 7.45 -21.57 -8.00
CA ALA A 206 8.72 -21.36 -7.33
C ALA A 206 9.30 -19.96 -7.58
N ASP A 207 8.54 -19.06 -8.23
CA ASP A 207 9.00 -17.71 -8.53
C ASP A 207 8.74 -16.75 -7.35
N GLU A 208 9.09 -15.48 -7.55
CA GLU A 208 8.99 -14.46 -6.51
C GLU A 208 7.68 -13.67 -6.56
N TRP A 209 6.78 -14.06 -7.46
CA TRP A 209 5.45 -13.50 -7.55
C TRP A 209 4.51 -14.32 -6.67
N THR A 210 3.60 -13.63 -6.02
CA THR A 210 2.55 -14.23 -5.22
C THR A 210 1.21 -13.82 -5.80
N TYR A 211 0.28 -14.77 -5.87
CA TYR A 211 -1.04 -14.65 -6.49
C TYR A 211 -0.97 -14.52 -8.02
N ASN A 212 0.14 -14.94 -8.64
CA ASN A 212 0.20 -15.18 -10.09
C ASN A 212 -0.20 -16.64 -10.44
N VAL A 213 -0.27 -17.53 -9.43
CA VAL A 213 -0.74 -18.92 -9.57
C VAL A 213 -1.80 -19.25 -8.53
N ALA A 214 -2.82 -20.00 -8.97
CA ALA A 214 -3.89 -20.46 -8.08
C ALA A 214 -3.35 -21.34 -6.96
N GLY A 215 -3.64 -20.94 -5.72
CA GLY A 215 -3.19 -21.63 -4.52
C GLY A 215 -1.91 -21.08 -3.91
N ASP A 216 -1.34 -20.00 -4.47
CA ASP A 216 -0.21 -19.29 -3.86
C ASP A 216 -0.51 -18.89 -2.42
N VAL A 217 0.49 -19.08 -1.57
CA VAL A 217 0.42 -18.69 -0.16
C VAL A 217 1.39 -17.53 0.07
N PRO A 218 0.93 -16.39 0.60
CA PRO A 218 1.78 -15.27 0.95
C PRO A 218 2.99 -15.68 1.79
N PRO A 219 4.22 -15.37 1.35
CA PRO A 219 5.40 -15.67 2.15
C PRO A 219 5.44 -14.77 3.39
N SER A 220 5.67 -15.35 4.57
CA SER A 220 5.70 -14.61 5.84
C SER A 220 6.82 -13.55 5.91
N ALA A 221 7.85 -13.69 5.07
CA ALA A 221 8.97 -12.75 4.98
C ALA A 221 8.70 -11.53 4.08
N CYS A 222 7.66 -11.57 3.24
CA CYS A 222 7.31 -10.46 2.35
C CYS A 222 6.53 -9.40 3.10
N VAL A 223 7.25 -8.46 3.70
CA VAL A 223 6.63 -7.34 4.43
C VAL A 223 6.53 -6.08 3.58
N ARG A 224 7.22 -6.02 2.45
CA ARG A 224 7.21 -4.87 1.53
C ARG A 224 7.34 -5.35 0.07
N PRO A 225 6.22 -5.46 -0.67
CA PRO A 225 6.27 -5.74 -2.10
C PRO A 225 7.11 -4.69 -2.84
N GLN A 226 8.02 -5.15 -3.69
CA GLN A 226 8.84 -4.29 -4.56
C GLN A 226 8.17 -4.05 -5.92
N ALA A 227 7.27 -4.94 -6.33
CA ALA A 227 6.44 -4.79 -7.50
C ALA A 227 5.01 -5.28 -7.22
N VAL A 228 4.04 -4.64 -7.85
CA VAL A 228 2.63 -5.07 -7.88
C VAL A 228 2.21 -5.08 -9.34
N ARG A 229 1.74 -6.23 -9.80
CA ARG A 229 1.21 -6.44 -11.14
C ARG A 229 -0.30 -6.39 -11.05
N ILE A 230 -0.90 -5.51 -11.82
CA ILE A 230 -2.34 -5.32 -11.89
C ILE A 230 -2.77 -5.78 -13.27
N THR A 231 -3.62 -6.79 -13.30
CA THR A 231 -4.23 -7.32 -14.51
C THR A 231 -5.73 -7.06 -14.46
N ILE A 232 -6.25 -6.42 -15.49
CA ILE A 232 -7.68 -6.13 -15.65
C ILE A 232 -8.18 -6.85 -16.89
N ILE A 233 -9.33 -7.50 -16.76
CA ILE A 233 -10.07 -8.03 -17.90
C ILE A 233 -11.30 -7.17 -18.12
N ALA A 234 -11.37 -6.57 -19.29
CA ALA A 234 -12.53 -5.83 -19.76
C ALA A 234 -13.29 -6.66 -20.79
N ARG A 235 -14.62 -6.53 -20.77
CA ARG A 235 -15.53 -7.07 -21.77
C ARG A 235 -16.37 -5.95 -22.37
N THR A 236 -16.91 -6.16 -23.58
CA THR A 236 -17.91 -5.24 -24.14
C THR A 236 -19.15 -5.17 -23.24
N THR A 237 -19.80 -4.02 -23.17
CA THR A 237 -21.05 -3.85 -22.40
C THR A 237 -22.26 -4.47 -23.10
N GLU A 238 -22.13 -4.71 -24.40
CA GLU A 238 -23.12 -5.37 -25.25
C GLU A 238 -22.51 -6.62 -25.87
N GLY A 239 -23.34 -7.64 -26.04
CA GLY A 239 -22.96 -8.87 -26.71
C GLY A 239 -22.79 -8.64 -28.21
N ASP A 240 -21.82 -9.32 -28.80
CA ASP A 240 -21.61 -9.41 -30.23
C ASP A 240 -22.17 -10.75 -30.72
N ASP A 241 -23.31 -10.71 -31.40
CA ASP A 241 -24.01 -11.91 -31.89
C ASP A 241 -23.14 -12.77 -32.82
N ASN A 242 -22.12 -12.19 -33.46
CA ASN A 242 -21.17 -12.95 -34.28
C ASN A 242 -20.30 -13.90 -33.45
N LEU A 243 -20.24 -13.71 -32.13
CA LEU A 243 -19.49 -14.56 -31.19
C LEU A 243 -20.34 -15.67 -30.57
N ALA A 244 -21.67 -15.65 -30.74
CA ALA A 244 -22.56 -16.66 -30.17
C ALA A 244 -22.25 -18.09 -30.63
N GLY A 245 -21.65 -18.25 -31.82
CA GLY A 245 -21.19 -19.53 -32.37
C GLY A 245 -19.69 -19.79 -32.22
N ALA A 246 -18.93 -18.88 -31.61
CA ALA A 246 -17.47 -19.01 -31.50
C ALA A 246 -17.10 -20.09 -30.47
N THR A 247 -16.21 -21.00 -30.84
CA THR A 247 -15.81 -22.12 -29.97
C THR A 247 -14.86 -21.70 -28.84
N ILE A 248 -14.25 -20.51 -28.93
CA ILE A 248 -13.17 -20.05 -28.04
C ILE A 248 -13.40 -18.65 -27.43
N ASN A 249 -14.60 -18.08 -27.52
CA ASN A 249 -14.88 -16.78 -26.92
C ASN A 249 -15.28 -16.91 -25.44
N LEU A 250 -14.31 -16.74 -24.55
CA LEU A 250 -14.47 -16.81 -23.10
C LEU A 250 -13.56 -15.78 -22.43
N LYS A 251 -13.88 -15.38 -21.19
CA LYS A 251 -12.98 -14.59 -20.36
C LYS A 251 -11.64 -15.33 -20.22
N PRO A 252 -10.50 -14.73 -20.63
CA PRO A 252 -9.19 -15.38 -20.52
C PRO A 252 -8.80 -15.60 -19.06
N ALA A 253 -7.98 -16.61 -18.80
CA ALA A 253 -7.30 -16.74 -17.51
C ALA A 253 -6.24 -15.65 -17.36
N ALA A 254 -6.08 -15.12 -16.15
CA ALA A 254 -5.08 -14.10 -15.84
C ALA A 254 -4.66 -14.24 -14.37
N GLU A 255 -3.36 -14.22 -14.11
CA GLU A 255 -2.79 -14.51 -12.78
C GLU A 255 -3.38 -15.83 -12.22
N ASP A 256 -3.85 -15.83 -10.98
CA ASP A 256 -4.59 -16.95 -10.38
C ASP A 256 -6.09 -16.98 -10.71
N GLY A 257 -6.58 -16.00 -11.47
CA GLY A 257 -7.92 -15.91 -12.02
C GLY A 257 -8.22 -17.00 -13.05
N ALA A 258 -9.28 -17.76 -12.77
CA ALA A 258 -9.73 -18.83 -13.67
C ALA A 258 -10.36 -18.26 -14.96
N PRO A 259 -10.25 -18.97 -16.09
CA PRO A 259 -10.97 -18.61 -17.30
C PRO A 259 -12.49 -18.68 -17.05
N GLY A 260 -13.24 -17.79 -17.69
CA GLY A 260 -14.70 -17.77 -17.56
C GLY A 260 -15.39 -18.79 -18.44
N VAL A 261 -16.73 -18.78 -18.36
CA VAL A 261 -17.59 -19.52 -19.29
C VAL A 261 -17.59 -18.84 -20.66
N LYS A 262 -17.98 -19.58 -21.69
CA LYS A 262 -18.17 -18.99 -23.02
C LYS A 262 -19.34 -18.02 -23.01
N ASP A 263 -19.18 -16.91 -23.70
CA ASP A 263 -20.22 -15.91 -23.89
C ASP A 263 -20.09 -15.23 -25.26
N ASN A 264 -20.89 -14.19 -25.50
CA ASN A 264 -20.86 -13.40 -26.72
C ASN A 264 -20.19 -12.03 -26.54
N PHE A 265 -19.39 -11.81 -25.48
CA PHE A 265 -18.72 -10.54 -25.25
C PHE A 265 -17.27 -10.57 -25.75
N ARG A 266 -16.77 -9.44 -26.27
CA ARG A 266 -15.35 -9.34 -26.64
C ARG A 266 -14.53 -9.00 -25.42
N HIS A 267 -13.52 -9.81 -25.13
CA HIS A 267 -12.61 -9.61 -24.01
C HIS A 267 -11.31 -8.92 -24.42
N ARG A 268 -10.76 -8.11 -23.51
CA ARG A 268 -9.42 -7.53 -23.60
C ARG A 268 -8.76 -7.61 -22.24
N VAL A 269 -7.48 -8.01 -22.25
CA VAL A 269 -6.65 -8.05 -21.05
C VAL A 269 -5.67 -6.89 -21.11
N LEU A 270 -5.54 -6.17 -20.00
CA LEU A 270 -4.49 -5.19 -19.79
C LEU A 270 -3.74 -5.56 -18.52
N THR A 271 -2.43 -5.71 -18.64
CA THR A 271 -1.54 -5.97 -17.51
C THR A 271 -0.52 -4.85 -17.41
N THR A 272 -0.26 -4.39 -16.19
CA THR A 272 0.79 -3.41 -15.90
C THR A 272 1.48 -3.77 -14.60
N VAL A 273 2.75 -3.38 -14.48
CA VAL A 273 3.55 -3.55 -13.26
C VAL A 273 3.88 -2.17 -12.70
N VAL A 274 3.55 -1.98 -11.42
CA VAL A 274 3.83 -0.77 -10.66
C VAL A 274 4.80 -1.11 -9.54
N ALA A 275 5.89 -0.34 -9.44
CA ALA A 275 6.79 -0.43 -8.30
C ALA A 275 6.30 0.52 -7.19
N PRO A 276 5.88 0.03 -6.01
CA PRO A 276 5.49 0.89 -4.90
C PRO A 276 6.70 1.71 -4.44
N ARG A 277 6.68 3.03 -4.70
CA ARG A 277 7.75 3.94 -4.28
C ARG A 277 7.46 4.57 -2.93
N ASN A 278 7.20 3.75 -1.93
CA ASN A 278 7.17 4.21 -0.55
C ASN A 278 8.52 3.83 0.07
N ARG A 279 9.49 4.73 -0.12
CA ARG A 279 10.80 4.66 0.53
C ARG A 279 10.69 5.10 1.98
#